data_AF-A0A267FAH0-F1
#
_entry.id   AF-A0A267FAH0-F1
#
_cell.length_a   1.000
_cell.length_b   1.000
_cell.length_c   1.000
_cell.angle_alpha   90.00
_cell.angle_beta   90.00
_cell.angle_gamma   90.00
#
_symmetry.space_group_name_H-M   'P 1'
#
loop_
_entity.id
_entity.type
_entity.pdbx_description
1 polymer ?
#
loop_
_entity_poly.entity_id
_entity_poly.type
_entity_poly.pdbx_seq_one_letter_code
_entity_poly.pdbx_strand_id
1 'polypeptide(L)'
;MSAYNRGGMAVPGNSEDDLSSAGQSAAPSPAVRESMVLQYLIQPVIASLEPMSASHATTLRQAFNRVEQHNPGFCCAFVENLLRRGDLDVNNDINFHETLLRLAYEEERQAPAAGPYNPAANPHLLQLEKRAKMLKEILSGIPQLIGDRKRFLEAIKDIANAIKEMLDTVSLVTASIGNAQRKQSLDQQKKDFIKYSKTFSNKLKTFFKDNSKTDVYISANQLIYQTNLILKAVRDY
;
A
#
# COMPACT_ATOMS: atom_id res chain seq x y z
N MET A 1 -58.50 8.65 44.57
CA MET A 1 -59.45 7.54 44.39
C MET A 1 -59.65 7.31 42.90
N SER A 2 -59.38 6.07 42.45
CA SER A 2 -59.84 5.36 41.23
C SER A 2 -60.86 6.09 40.33
N ALA A 3 -60.82 5.99 38.99
CA ALA A 3 -60.66 4.76 38.21
C ALA A 3 -60.51 5.04 36.69
N TYR A 4 -59.73 4.19 35.99
CA TYR A 4 -60.09 3.43 34.77
C TYR A 4 -60.39 4.20 33.44
N ASN A 5 -59.98 3.80 32.22
CA ASN A 5 -59.35 2.57 31.69
C ASN A 5 -59.06 2.74 30.17
N ARG A 6 -58.26 1.78 29.62
CA ARG A 6 -58.11 1.33 28.22
C ARG A 6 -57.32 2.21 27.25
N GLY A 7 -56.39 1.70 26.44
CA GLY A 7 -55.95 0.31 26.19
C GLY A 7 -55.35 0.16 24.78
N GLY A 8 -54.34 -0.71 24.64
CA GLY A 8 -53.75 -1.19 23.37
C GLY A 8 -52.21 -1.11 23.36
N MET A 9 -51.46 -2.10 23.88
CA MET A 9 -50.82 -3.25 23.17
C MET A 9 -50.08 -2.87 21.87
N ALA A 10 -48.74 -2.87 21.84
CA ALA A 10 -47.81 -3.98 21.52
C ALA A 10 -47.97 -4.49 20.07
N VAL A 11 -46.98 -4.40 19.16
CA VAL A 11 -45.80 -5.28 18.94
C VAL A 11 -45.01 -4.72 17.71
N PRO A 12 -43.69 -4.99 17.52
CA PRO A 12 -42.81 -4.22 16.64
C PRO A 12 -42.79 -4.71 15.19
N GLY A 13 -42.70 -3.78 14.24
CA GLY A 13 -42.54 -4.05 12.82
C GLY A 13 -41.07 -3.98 12.40
N ASN A 14 -40.46 -5.14 12.20
CA ASN A 14 -39.30 -5.32 11.34
C ASN A 14 -39.76 -5.16 9.88
N SER A 15 -39.08 -4.32 9.11
CA SER A 15 -39.01 -4.45 7.66
C SER A 15 -37.64 -3.98 7.21
N GLU A 16 -36.81 -4.97 6.89
CA GLU A 16 -35.63 -4.88 6.05
C GLU A 16 -35.98 -4.28 4.68
N ASP A 17 -34.92 -3.90 3.96
CA ASP A 17 -34.88 -3.49 2.57
C ASP A 17 -35.28 -2.04 2.27
N ASP A 18 -34.27 -1.16 2.30
CA ASP A 18 -34.00 -0.42 1.07
C ASP A 18 -32.49 -0.23 0.85
N LEU A 19 -32.04 -0.90 -0.21
CA LEU A 19 -30.75 -0.78 -0.85
C LEU A 19 -30.60 0.62 -1.45
N SER A 20 -29.65 1.41 -0.96
CA SER A 20 -29.03 2.44 -1.80
C SER A 20 -27.52 2.36 -1.71
N SER A 21 -26.98 1.60 -2.65
CA SER A 21 -25.59 1.62 -3.08
C SER A 21 -25.17 3.04 -3.45
N ALA A 22 -24.32 3.65 -2.63
CA ALA A 22 -23.40 4.68 -3.08
C ALA A 22 -22.01 4.21 -2.69
N GLY A 23 -21.40 3.44 -3.60
CA GLY A 23 -19.98 3.11 -3.55
C GLY A 23 -19.17 4.40 -3.62
N GLN A 24 -18.91 4.99 -2.47
CA GLN A 24 -17.93 6.06 -2.35
C GLN A 24 -16.58 5.46 -2.77
N SER A 25 -16.12 5.91 -3.93
CA SER A 25 -14.75 5.74 -4.40
C SER A 25 -13.82 6.28 -3.33
N ALA A 26 -13.40 5.42 -2.40
CA ALA A 26 -12.37 5.76 -1.44
C ALA A 26 -11.07 5.92 -2.22
N ALA A 27 -10.76 7.17 -2.57
CA ALA A 27 -9.42 7.60 -2.92
C ALA A 27 -8.42 7.05 -1.88
N PRO A 28 -7.15 6.82 -2.25
CA PRO A 28 -6.11 6.49 -1.28
C PRO A 28 -6.22 7.37 -0.04
N SER A 29 -5.98 6.79 1.15
CA SER A 29 -5.63 7.68 2.25
C SER A 29 -4.38 8.45 1.79
N PRO A 30 -4.35 9.79 1.94
CA PRO A 30 -3.24 10.62 1.47
C PRO A 30 -1.89 10.02 1.88
N ALA A 31 -1.81 9.51 3.12
CA ALA A 31 -0.64 8.90 3.75
C ALA A 31 0.12 7.84 2.91
N VAL A 32 -0.57 7.10 2.03
CA VAL A 32 0.05 6.07 1.18
C VAL A 32 0.94 6.68 0.10
N ARG A 33 0.40 7.65 -0.66
CA ARG A 33 1.13 8.33 -1.75
C ARG A 33 2.35 9.05 -1.17
N GLU A 34 2.11 9.68 -0.04
CA GLU A 34 2.99 10.56 0.72
C GLU A 34 4.24 9.84 1.24
N SER A 35 4.05 8.63 1.76
CA SER A 35 5.16 7.81 2.23
C SER A 35 5.97 7.14 1.11
N MET A 36 5.37 6.85 -0.07
CA MET A 36 6.09 6.20 -1.17
C MET A 36 7.07 7.14 -1.87
N VAL A 37 6.75 8.42 -1.98
CA VAL A 37 7.69 9.43 -2.55
C VAL A 37 8.93 9.54 -1.68
N LEU A 38 8.74 9.57 -0.37
CA LEU A 38 9.85 9.57 0.56
C LEU A 38 10.73 8.33 0.36
N GLN A 39 10.12 7.14 0.29
CA GLN A 39 10.84 5.86 0.19
C GLN A 39 11.56 5.66 -1.15
N TYR A 40 10.87 5.85 -2.27
CA TYR A 40 11.36 5.43 -3.60
C TYR A 40 12.04 6.54 -4.39
N LEU A 41 11.95 7.80 -3.94
CA LEU A 41 12.54 8.94 -4.65
C LEU A 41 13.47 9.76 -3.76
N ILE A 42 12.98 10.26 -2.63
CA ILE A 42 13.78 11.16 -1.77
C ILE A 42 14.92 10.41 -1.08
N GLN A 43 14.65 9.24 -0.45
CA GLN A 43 15.69 8.49 0.26
C GLN A 43 16.84 8.01 -0.65
N PRO A 44 16.58 7.45 -1.85
CA PRO A 44 17.65 7.08 -2.77
C PRO A 44 18.50 8.27 -3.23
N VAL A 45 17.88 9.42 -3.50
CA VAL A 45 18.61 10.64 -3.85
C VAL A 45 19.51 11.08 -2.69
N ILE A 46 19.00 11.10 -1.44
CA ILE A 46 19.82 11.43 -0.27
C ILE A 46 20.97 10.42 -0.08
N ALA A 47 20.71 9.13 -0.29
CA ALA A 47 21.75 8.10 -0.22
C ALA A 47 22.86 8.31 -1.26
N SER A 48 22.50 8.74 -2.48
CA SER A 48 23.49 9.08 -3.51
C SER A 48 24.39 10.28 -3.14
N LEU A 49 23.95 11.12 -2.20
CA LEU A 49 24.70 12.27 -1.69
C LEU A 49 25.59 11.92 -0.48
N GLU A 50 25.43 10.75 0.14
CA GLU A 50 26.23 10.33 1.31
C GLU A 50 27.74 10.34 1.04
N PRO A 51 28.26 9.88 -0.12
CA PRO A 51 29.70 9.95 -0.42
C PRO A 51 30.26 11.38 -0.44
N MET A 52 29.42 12.38 -0.70
CA MET A 52 29.82 13.79 -0.72
C MET A 52 29.85 14.37 0.69
N SER A 53 28.85 14.05 1.52
CA SER A 53 28.81 14.48 2.91
C SER A 53 27.80 13.68 3.74
N ALA A 54 28.31 12.77 4.57
CA ALA A 54 27.49 11.95 5.45
C ALA A 54 26.66 12.78 6.46
N SER A 55 27.22 13.88 6.98
CA SER A 55 26.54 14.73 7.97
C SER A 55 25.35 15.47 7.36
N HIS A 56 25.51 16.05 6.16
CA HIS A 56 24.42 16.72 5.46
C HIS A 56 23.35 15.74 4.99
N ALA A 57 23.75 14.58 4.45
CA ALA A 57 22.83 13.53 4.05
C ALA A 57 21.99 13.04 5.25
N THR A 58 22.60 12.86 6.41
CA THR A 58 21.90 12.51 7.66
C THR A 58 20.92 13.62 8.07
N THR A 59 21.33 14.88 7.99
CA THR A 59 20.48 16.04 8.32
C THR A 59 19.25 16.12 7.42
N LEU A 60 19.45 15.99 6.10
CA LEU A 60 18.37 15.96 5.11
C LEU A 60 17.43 14.77 5.36
N ARG A 61 17.97 13.58 5.58
CA ARG A 61 17.18 12.38 5.89
C ARG A 61 16.28 12.61 7.10
N GLN A 62 16.82 13.16 8.18
CA GLN A 62 16.04 13.45 9.39
C GLN A 62 14.97 14.52 9.14
N ALA A 63 15.30 15.59 8.41
CA ALA A 63 14.36 16.66 8.10
C ALA A 63 13.18 16.14 7.28
N PHE A 64 13.43 15.41 6.20
CA PHE A 64 12.39 14.84 5.34
C PHE A 64 11.54 13.79 6.07
N ASN A 65 12.14 12.92 6.89
CA ASN A 65 11.37 11.99 7.70
C ASN A 65 10.48 12.72 8.72
N ARG A 66 11.01 13.74 9.42
CA ARG A 66 10.24 14.48 10.41
C ARG A 66 9.09 15.26 9.79
N VAL A 67 9.33 15.97 8.69
CA VAL A 67 8.28 16.77 8.05
C VAL A 67 7.18 15.87 7.50
N GLU A 68 7.52 14.71 6.91
CA GLU A 68 6.52 13.77 6.39
C GLU A 68 5.71 13.13 7.51
N GLN A 69 6.33 12.85 8.67
CA GLN A 69 5.62 12.33 9.84
C GLN A 69 4.61 13.33 10.41
N HIS A 70 4.95 14.62 10.43
CA HIS A 70 4.07 15.66 10.98
C HIS A 70 3.08 16.21 9.95
N ASN A 71 3.45 16.18 8.68
CA ASN A 71 2.67 16.67 7.55
C ASN A 71 2.73 15.62 6.43
N PRO A 72 2.01 14.49 6.55
CA PRO A 72 1.83 13.55 5.46
C PRO A 72 1.32 14.33 4.25
N GLY A 73 2.03 14.25 3.11
CA GLY A 73 1.72 15.12 1.97
C GLY A 73 2.95 15.79 1.42
N PHE A 74 3.85 16.13 2.34
CA PHE A 74 4.88 17.12 2.09
C PHE A 74 5.82 16.69 0.97
N CYS A 75 6.37 15.47 1.01
CA CYS A 75 7.30 14.98 -0.01
C CYS A 75 6.65 14.92 -1.39
N CYS A 76 5.39 14.50 -1.46
CA CYS A 76 4.64 14.46 -2.72
C CYS A 76 4.46 15.87 -3.29
N ALA A 77 3.94 16.79 -2.48
CA ALA A 77 3.76 18.18 -2.88
C ALA A 77 5.09 18.85 -3.25
N PHE A 78 6.15 18.57 -2.50
CA PHE A 78 7.50 19.09 -2.76
C PHE A 78 8.00 18.67 -4.15
N VAL A 79 7.91 17.38 -4.47
CA VAL A 79 8.37 16.85 -5.76
C VAL A 79 7.51 17.37 -6.91
N GLU A 80 6.18 17.38 -6.76
CA GLU A 80 5.29 17.94 -7.79
C GLU A 80 5.61 19.41 -8.08
N ASN A 81 5.81 20.23 -7.03
CA ASN A 81 6.17 21.63 -7.20
C ASN A 81 7.57 21.82 -7.79
N LEU A 82 8.51 20.92 -7.50
CA LEU A 82 9.85 20.94 -8.08
C LEU A 82 9.80 20.63 -9.59
N LEU A 83 9.02 19.62 -10.00
CA LEU A 83 8.83 19.27 -11.42
C LEU A 83 8.18 20.40 -12.22
N ARG A 84 7.15 21.03 -11.64
CA ARG A 84 6.49 22.20 -12.25
C ARG A 84 7.44 23.38 -12.41
N ARG A 85 8.28 23.67 -11.39
CA ARG A 85 9.25 24.76 -11.45
C ARG A 85 10.44 24.50 -12.38
N GLY A 86 10.76 23.23 -12.61
CA GLY A 86 11.84 22.82 -13.50
C GLY A 86 11.43 22.70 -14.97
N ASP A 87 10.19 23.05 -15.33
CA ASP A 87 9.60 22.82 -16.66
C ASP A 87 9.71 21.36 -17.12
N LEU A 88 9.72 20.41 -16.17
CA LEU A 88 9.85 18.97 -16.45
C LEU A 88 8.49 18.28 -16.67
N ASP A 89 7.39 18.94 -16.28
CA ASP A 89 6.02 18.43 -16.39
C ASP A 89 5.04 19.50 -16.88
N VAL A 90 5.46 20.31 -17.85
CA VAL A 90 4.69 21.48 -18.34
C VAL A 90 3.31 21.11 -18.88
N ASN A 91 3.18 19.90 -19.45
CA ASN A 91 1.93 19.40 -20.04
C ASN A 91 1.15 18.46 -19.09
N ASN A 92 1.62 18.24 -17.87
CA ASN A 92 1.06 17.25 -16.94
C ASN A 92 0.99 15.83 -17.56
N ASP A 93 2.02 15.50 -18.35
CA ASP A 93 2.16 14.21 -19.03
C ASP A 93 2.73 13.14 -18.09
N ILE A 94 3.39 13.54 -16.98
CA ILE A 94 3.99 12.61 -16.03
C ILE A 94 2.91 12.03 -15.12
N ASN A 95 2.59 10.74 -15.34
CA ASN A 95 1.78 10.00 -14.39
C ASN A 95 2.62 9.62 -13.16
N PHE A 96 2.51 10.41 -12.10
CA PHE A 96 3.30 10.23 -10.88
C PHE A 96 3.15 8.84 -10.24
N HIS A 97 1.97 8.23 -10.30
CA HIS A 97 1.75 6.87 -9.77
C HIS A 97 2.44 5.81 -10.60
N GLU A 98 2.49 6.01 -11.92
CA GLU A 98 3.26 5.15 -12.82
C GLU A 98 4.76 5.26 -12.53
N THR A 99 5.27 6.49 -12.37
CA THR A 99 6.68 6.74 -12.04
C THR A 99 7.07 6.07 -10.73
N LEU A 100 6.25 6.18 -9.69
CA LEU A 100 6.50 5.51 -8.41
C LEU A 100 6.56 3.97 -8.55
N LEU A 101 5.68 3.37 -9.35
CA LEU A 101 5.74 1.93 -9.62
C LEU A 101 7.03 1.55 -10.37
N ARG A 102 7.44 2.34 -11.37
CA ARG A 102 8.69 2.10 -12.11
C ARG A 102 9.92 2.20 -11.21
N LEU A 103 9.98 3.20 -10.33
CA LEU A 103 11.05 3.34 -9.35
C LEU A 103 11.06 2.18 -8.34
N ALA A 104 9.88 1.76 -7.85
CA ALA A 104 9.76 0.60 -6.98
C ALA A 104 10.23 -0.69 -7.65
N TYR A 105 9.96 -0.86 -8.95
CA TYR A 105 10.42 -2.01 -9.73
C TYR A 105 11.95 -2.05 -9.83
N GLU A 106 12.59 -0.90 -10.05
CA GLU A 106 14.05 -0.81 -10.10
C GLU A 106 14.67 -1.11 -8.73
N GLU A 107 14.11 -0.56 -7.65
CA GLU A 107 14.59 -0.83 -6.29
C GLU A 107 14.50 -2.32 -5.95
N GLU A 108 13.36 -2.98 -6.24
CA GLU A 108 13.19 -4.41 -5.93
C GLU A 108 14.13 -5.32 -6.75
N ARG A 109 14.43 -4.94 -7.99
CA ARG A 109 15.41 -5.68 -8.83
C ARG A 109 16.84 -5.56 -8.32
N GLN A 110 17.19 -4.40 -7.76
CA GLN A 110 18.52 -4.15 -7.21
C GLN A 110 18.64 -4.60 -5.76
N ALA A 111 17.51 -4.79 -5.06
CA ALA A 111 17.50 -5.24 -3.69
C ALA A 111 18.14 -6.63 -3.55
N PRO A 112 19.05 -6.84 -2.58
CA PRO A 112 19.68 -8.14 -2.35
C PRO A 112 18.63 -9.24 -2.10
N ALA A 113 18.96 -10.46 -2.49
CA ALA A 113 18.05 -11.61 -2.41
C ALA A 113 17.73 -12.05 -0.97
N ALA A 114 18.54 -11.62 0.00
CA ALA A 114 18.35 -11.88 1.42
C ALA A 114 18.36 -10.55 2.20
N GLY A 115 17.33 -10.34 3.01
CA GLY A 115 17.32 -9.28 4.01
C GLY A 115 18.33 -9.55 5.13
N PRO A 116 18.43 -8.65 6.13
CA PRO A 116 19.36 -8.77 7.25
C PRO A 116 19.02 -9.92 8.24
N TYR A 117 17.96 -10.69 8.00
CA TYR A 117 17.54 -11.76 8.88
C TYR A 117 18.37 -13.02 8.69
N ASN A 118 18.90 -13.54 9.80
CA ASN A 118 19.49 -14.86 9.82
C ASN A 118 18.39 -15.92 9.59
N PRO A 119 18.44 -16.71 8.50
CA PRO A 119 17.46 -17.75 8.18
C PRO A 119 17.21 -18.75 9.31
N ALA A 120 18.21 -18.99 10.16
CA ALA A 120 18.16 -19.95 11.25
C ALA A 120 17.29 -19.49 12.43
N ALA A 121 17.09 -18.17 12.61
CA ALA A 121 16.40 -17.64 13.78
C ALA A 121 14.87 -17.62 13.60
N ASN A 122 14.38 -17.30 12.39
CA ASN A 122 12.94 -17.20 12.13
C ASN A 122 12.59 -17.55 10.66
N PRO A 123 12.30 -18.82 10.32
CA PRO A 123 12.02 -19.24 8.95
C PRO A 123 10.76 -18.59 8.36
N HIS A 124 9.74 -18.34 9.19
CA HIS A 124 8.51 -17.68 8.76
C HIS A 124 8.72 -16.22 8.36
N LEU A 125 9.67 -15.52 9.00
CA LEU A 125 10.00 -14.14 8.66
C LEU A 125 10.73 -14.05 7.33
N LEU A 126 11.69 -14.95 7.10
CA LEU A 126 12.38 -15.04 5.81
C LEU A 126 11.39 -15.37 4.67
N GLN A 127 10.45 -16.28 4.93
CA GLN A 127 9.40 -16.61 3.97
C GLN A 127 8.51 -15.38 3.68
N LEU A 128 8.15 -14.62 4.71
CA LEU A 128 7.36 -13.40 4.57
C LEU A 128 8.07 -12.37 3.68
N GLU A 129 9.37 -12.14 3.92
CA GLU A 129 10.17 -11.21 3.10
C GLU A 129 10.23 -11.66 1.63
N LYS A 130 10.41 -12.96 1.37
CA LYS A 130 10.40 -13.50 0.00
C LYS A 130 9.06 -13.29 -0.70
N ARG A 131 7.94 -13.57 -0.02
CA ARG A 131 6.58 -13.37 -0.57
C ARG A 131 6.28 -11.89 -0.79
N ALA A 132 6.70 -11.03 0.14
CA ALA A 132 6.58 -9.59 0.01
C ALA A 132 7.37 -9.06 -1.19
N LYS A 133 8.62 -9.51 -1.38
CA LYS A 133 9.44 -9.13 -2.54
C LYS A 133 8.78 -9.54 -3.85
N MET A 134 8.36 -10.80 -3.96
CA MET A 134 7.67 -11.32 -5.16
C MET A 134 6.41 -10.51 -5.49
N LEU A 135 5.57 -10.23 -4.48
CA LEU A 135 4.37 -9.43 -4.69
C LEU A 135 4.70 -8.01 -5.16
N LYS A 136 5.67 -7.34 -4.52
CA LYS A 136 6.08 -5.98 -4.90
C LYS A 136 6.66 -5.93 -6.31
N GLU A 137 7.46 -6.92 -6.70
CA GLU A 137 8.02 -7.03 -8.05
C GLU A 137 6.93 -7.13 -9.12
N ILE A 138 5.94 -8.00 -8.94
CA ILE A 138 4.86 -8.16 -9.93
C ILE A 138 3.96 -6.91 -9.99
N LEU A 139 3.63 -6.32 -8.83
CA LEU A 139 2.81 -5.09 -8.77
C LEU A 139 3.51 -3.89 -9.41
N SER A 140 4.80 -3.72 -9.14
CA SER A 140 5.60 -2.62 -9.70
C SER A 140 5.87 -2.79 -11.20
N GLY A 141 5.77 -4.00 -11.73
CA GLY A 141 5.82 -4.32 -13.16
C GLY A 141 4.53 -4.02 -13.96
N ILE A 142 3.45 -3.57 -13.31
CA ILE A 142 2.17 -3.27 -13.99
C ILE A 142 2.32 -2.26 -15.15
N PRO A 143 3.06 -1.15 -15.03
CA PRO A 143 3.20 -0.17 -16.12
C PRO A 143 3.70 -0.77 -17.44
N GLN A 144 4.57 -1.78 -17.38
CA GLN A 144 5.13 -2.44 -18.57
C GLN A 144 4.17 -3.47 -19.17
N LEU A 145 3.23 -3.99 -18.37
CA LEU A 145 2.36 -5.11 -18.75
C LEU A 145 0.96 -4.64 -19.14
N ILE A 146 0.45 -3.55 -18.56
CA ILE A 146 -0.94 -3.08 -18.71
C ILE A 146 -1.33 -2.72 -20.16
N GLY A 147 -0.34 -2.47 -21.04
CA GLY A 147 -0.57 -2.22 -22.46
C GLY A 147 -0.81 -3.48 -23.30
N ASP A 148 -0.37 -4.65 -22.84
CA ASP A 148 -0.58 -5.95 -23.49
C ASP A 148 -1.61 -6.74 -22.69
N ARG A 149 -2.83 -6.83 -23.22
CA ARG A 149 -3.95 -7.48 -22.53
C ARG A 149 -3.65 -8.93 -22.14
N LYS A 150 -2.95 -9.70 -22.98
CA LYS A 150 -2.69 -11.12 -22.72
C LYS A 150 -1.71 -11.26 -21.55
N ARG A 151 -0.57 -10.55 -21.64
CA ARG A 151 0.44 -10.54 -20.57
C ARG A 151 -0.11 -9.96 -19.27
N PHE A 152 -0.97 -8.95 -19.36
CA PHE A 152 -1.58 -8.35 -18.18
C PHE A 152 -2.55 -9.31 -17.47
N LEU A 153 -3.34 -10.09 -18.22
CA LEU A 153 -4.20 -11.11 -17.63
C LEU A 153 -3.41 -12.25 -16.94
N GLU A 154 -2.24 -12.60 -17.47
CA GLU A 154 -1.31 -13.52 -16.81
C GLU A 154 -0.78 -12.92 -15.50
N ALA A 155 -0.29 -11.68 -15.55
CA ALA A 155 0.19 -10.96 -14.39
C ALA A 155 -0.87 -10.81 -13.28
N ILE A 156 -2.14 -10.59 -13.64
CA ILE A 156 -3.24 -10.53 -12.66
C ILE A 156 -3.39 -11.85 -11.90
N LYS A 157 -3.21 -13.00 -12.56
CA LYS A 157 -3.25 -14.32 -11.91
C LYS A 157 -2.07 -14.48 -10.95
N ASP A 158 -0.89 -14.06 -11.38
CA ASP A 158 0.32 -14.11 -10.56
C ASP A 158 0.20 -13.21 -9.33
N ILE A 159 -0.36 -11.99 -9.48
CA ILE A 159 -0.67 -11.08 -8.37
C ILE A 159 -1.66 -11.73 -7.40
N ALA A 160 -2.74 -12.34 -7.91
CA ALA A 160 -3.73 -12.99 -7.06
C ALA A 160 -3.13 -14.14 -6.23
N ASN A 161 -2.25 -14.94 -6.86
CA ASN A 161 -1.52 -16.01 -6.18
C ASN A 161 -0.54 -15.44 -5.13
N ALA A 162 0.25 -14.42 -5.48
CA ALA A 162 1.19 -13.78 -4.56
C ALA A 162 0.47 -13.11 -3.36
N ILE A 163 -0.69 -12.48 -3.57
CA ILE A 163 -1.53 -11.93 -2.49
C ILE A 163 -1.98 -13.03 -1.52
N LYS A 164 -2.42 -14.17 -2.06
CA LYS A 164 -2.84 -15.32 -1.24
C LYS A 164 -1.69 -15.85 -0.40
N GLU A 165 -0.54 -16.13 -1.03
CA GLU A 165 0.65 -16.63 -0.33
C GLU A 165 1.17 -15.65 0.73
N MET A 166 1.11 -14.34 0.45
CA MET A 166 1.45 -13.29 1.40
C MET A 166 0.52 -13.35 2.63
N LEU A 167 -0.80 -13.43 2.43
CA LEU A 167 -1.79 -13.52 3.50
C LEU A 167 -1.65 -14.79 4.36
N ASP A 168 -1.37 -15.92 3.72
CA ASP A 168 -1.13 -17.19 4.41
C ASP A 168 0.11 -17.07 5.30
N THR A 169 1.20 -16.51 4.76
CA THR A 169 2.45 -16.31 5.52
C THR A 169 2.29 -15.31 6.66
N VAL A 170 1.59 -14.19 6.45
CA VAL A 170 1.26 -13.23 7.53
C VAL A 170 0.46 -13.90 8.63
N SER A 171 -0.47 -14.79 8.29
CA SER A 171 -1.27 -15.54 9.28
C SER A 171 -0.39 -16.45 10.14
N LEU A 172 0.57 -17.16 9.53
CA LEU A 172 1.53 -17.99 10.25
C LEU A 172 2.42 -17.17 11.19
N VAL A 173 2.96 -16.04 10.71
CA VAL A 173 3.76 -15.13 11.53
C VAL A 173 2.94 -14.58 12.70
N THR A 174 1.70 -14.13 12.44
CA THR A 174 0.80 -13.61 13.48
C THR A 174 0.49 -14.65 14.55
N ALA A 175 0.33 -15.92 14.17
CA ALA A 175 0.10 -17.02 15.10
C ALA A 175 1.33 -17.33 15.98
N SER A 176 2.54 -17.09 15.47
CA SER A 176 3.79 -17.29 16.21
C SER A 176 4.12 -16.18 17.21
N ILE A 177 3.45 -15.03 17.13
CA ILE A 177 3.69 -13.88 18.03
C ILE A 177 2.99 -14.11 19.39
N GLY A 178 3.78 -14.22 20.46
CA GLY A 178 3.27 -14.33 21.83
C GLY A 178 2.77 -13.03 22.46
N ASN A 179 3.18 -11.86 21.94
CA ASN A 179 2.77 -10.56 22.47
C ASN A 179 1.42 -10.12 21.89
N ALA A 180 0.41 -9.96 22.75
CA ALA A 180 -0.97 -9.63 22.35
C ALA A 180 -1.10 -8.28 21.61
N GLN A 181 -0.38 -7.24 22.05
CA GLN A 181 -0.43 -5.92 21.41
C GLN A 181 0.17 -5.95 20.00
N ARG A 182 1.30 -6.66 19.85
CA ARG A 182 1.95 -6.84 18.54
C ARG A 182 1.10 -7.65 17.59
N LYS A 183 0.49 -8.74 18.11
CA LYS A 183 -0.46 -9.55 17.36
C LYS A 183 -1.64 -8.71 16.84
N GLN A 184 -2.23 -7.88 17.70
CA GLN A 184 -3.31 -6.96 17.32
C GLN A 184 -2.89 -5.97 16.23
N SER A 185 -1.67 -5.41 16.32
CA SER A 185 -1.12 -4.53 15.29
C SER A 185 -1.00 -5.24 13.94
N LEU A 186 -0.44 -6.46 13.92
CA LEU A 186 -0.27 -7.22 12.68
C LEU A 186 -1.61 -7.69 12.09
N ASP A 187 -2.58 -8.05 12.93
CA ASP A 187 -3.95 -8.33 12.51
C ASP A 187 -4.62 -7.11 11.86
N GLN A 188 -4.36 -5.91 12.38
CA GLN A 188 -4.83 -4.67 11.76
C GLN A 188 -4.19 -4.45 10.38
N GLN A 189 -2.86 -4.61 10.27
CA GLN A 189 -2.16 -4.49 8.98
C GLN A 189 -2.68 -5.52 7.96
N LYS A 190 -3.00 -6.73 8.41
CA LYS A 190 -3.61 -7.78 7.58
C LYS A 190 -5.00 -7.38 7.07
N LYS A 191 -5.86 -6.80 7.93
CA LYS A 191 -7.19 -6.31 7.54
C LYS A 191 -7.10 -5.23 6.48
N ASP A 192 -6.20 -4.28 6.66
CA ASP A 192 -5.98 -3.19 5.70
C ASP A 192 -5.42 -3.71 4.37
N PHE A 193 -4.55 -4.72 4.40
CA PHE A 193 -4.08 -5.41 3.19
C PHE A 193 -5.21 -6.11 2.43
N ILE A 194 -6.12 -6.80 3.13
CA ILE A 194 -7.31 -7.42 2.51
C ILE A 194 -8.22 -6.34 1.90
N LYS A 195 -8.36 -5.19 2.57
CA LYS A 195 -9.15 -4.07 2.03
C LYS A 195 -8.53 -3.55 0.73
N TYR A 196 -7.22 -3.29 0.70
CA TYR A 196 -6.54 -2.78 -0.49
C TYR A 196 -6.50 -3.81 -1.64
N SER A 197 -6.42 -5.11 -1.35
CA SER A 197 -6.47 -6.14 -2.41
C SER A 197 -7.84 -6.23 -3.08
N LYS A 198 -8.92 -6.05 -2.30
CA LYS A 198 -10.29 -5.90 -2.84
C LYS A 198 -10.43 -4.63 -3.67
N THR A 199 -9.90 -3.50 -3.19
CA THR A 199 -9.90 -2.24 -3.94
C THR A 199 -9.18 -2.39 -5.28
N PHE A 200 -7.97 -2.96 -5.28
CA PHE A 200 -7.21 -3.25 -6.51
C PHE A 200 -8.01 -4.11 -7.49
N SER A 201 -8.62 -5.19 -7.00
CA SER A 201 -9.48 -6.07 -7.83
C SER A 201 -10.67 -5.31 -8.44
N ASN A 202 -11.28 -4.38 -7.69
CA ASN A 202 -12.36 -3.55 -8.21
C ASN A 202 -11.85 -2.52 -9.24
N LYS A 203 -10.69 -1.90 -9.01
CA LYS A 203 -10.08 -0.99 -9.99
C LYS A 203 -9.67 -1.69 -11.28
N LEU A 204 -9.23 -2.96 -11.22
CA LEU A 204 -9.04 -3.79 -12.42
C LEU A 204 -10.35 -3.99 -13.20
N LYS A 205 -11.47 -4.26 -12.51
CA LYS A 205 -12.79 -4.40 -13.17
C LYS A 205 -13.20 -3.10 -13.87
N THR A 206 -13.01 -1.95 -13.21
CA THR A 206 -13.29 -0.64 -13.80
C THR A 206 -12.36 -0.35 -14.97
N PHE A 207 -11.07 -0.69 -14.86
CA PHE A 207 -10.10 -0.53 -15.94
C PHE A 207 -10.51 -1.28 -17.22
N PHE A 208 -11.00 -2.51 -17.11
CA PHE A 208 -11.47 -3.25 -18.29
C PHE A 208 -12.73 -2.67 -18.94
N LYS A 209 -13.42 -1.74 -18.28
CA LYS A 209 -14.58 -1.01 -18.83
C LYS A 209 -14.17 0.35 -19.39
N ASP A 210 -13.42 1.13 -18.60
CA ASP A 210 -13.21 2.56 -18.83
C ASP A 210 -11.77 2.89 -19.26
N ASN A 211 -10.89 1.88 -19.33
CA ASN A 211 -9.48 1.98 -19.72
C ASN A 211 -8.63 2.95 -18.87
N SER A 212 -9.10 3.30 -17.67
CA SER A 212 -8.36 4.17 -16.73
C SER A 212 -7.19 3.42 -16.07
N LYS A 213 -5.97 3.62 -16.59
CA LYS A 213 -4.74 3.02 -16.05
C LYS A 213 -4.34 3.59 -14.70
N THR A 214 -4.56 4.89 -14.49
CA THR A 214 -4.15 5.61 -13.27
C THR A 214 -4.73 4.99 -12.00
N ASP A 215 -6.00 4.58 -12.03
CA ASP A 215 -6.66 3.93 -10.89
C ASP A 215 -6.03 2.59 -10.52
N VAL A 216 -5.56 1.83 -11.52
CA VAL A 216 -4.82 0.58 -11.32
C VAL A 216 -3.47 0.89 -10.69
N TYR A 217 -2.78 1.92 -11.16
CA TYR A 217 -1.47 2.30 -10.61
C TYR A 217 -1.57 2.74 -9.15
N ILE A 218 -2.56 3.58 -8.82
CA ILE A 218 -2.82 4.04 -7.46
C ILE A 218 -3.06 2.85 -6.53
N SER A 219 -3.93 1.92 -6.94
CA SER A 219 -4.28 0.76 -6.10
C SER A 219 -3.13 -0.26 -5.98
N ALA A 220 -2.27 -0.38 -6.99
CA ALA A 220 -1.03 -1.17 -6.90
C ALA A 220 -0.04 -0.55 -5.90
N ASN A 221 0.18 0.78 -5.95
CA ASN A 221 1.01 1.50 -4.99
C ASN A 221 0.51 1.30 -3.54
N GLN A 222 -0.81 1.33 -3.32
CA GLN A 222 -1.39 1.01 -2.00
C GLN A 222 -1.03 -0.37 -1.48
N LEU A 223 -1.06 -1.39 -2.35
CA LEU A 223 -0.68 -2.75 -1.98
C LEU A 223 0.81 -2.86 -1.65
N ILE A 224 1.68 -2.21 -2.42
CA ILE A 224 3.12 -2.16 -2.15
C ILE A 224 3.38 -1.49 -0.80
N TYR A 225 2.77 -0.33 -0.56
CA TYR A 225 2.89 0.38 0.71
C TYR A 225 2.43 -0.46 1.89
N GLN A 226 1.26 -1.08 1.79
CA GLN A 226 0.74 -1.93 2.86
C GLN A 226 1.62 -3.16 3.10
N THR A 227 2.23 -3.71 2.04
CA THR A 227 3.25 -4.77 2.16
C THR A 227 4.46 -4.30 2.96
N ASN A 228 4.94 -3.07 2.71
CA ASN A 228 6.05 -2.48 3.46
C ASN A 228 5.69 -2.24 4.94
N LEU A 229 4.45 -1.82 5.24
CA LEU A 229 3.99 -1.68 6.63
C LEU A 229 3.95 -3.01 7.37
N ILE A 230 3.47 -4.08 6.71
CA ILE A 230 3.50 -5.44 7.29
C ILE A 230 4.94 -5.85 7.60
N LEU A 231 5.85 -5.67 6.64
CA LEU A 231 7.26 -5.99 6.86
C LEU A 231 7.82 -5.19 8.03
N LYS A 232 7.59 -3.87 8.09
CA LYS A 232 8.07 -3.02 9.19
C LYS A 232 7.55 -3.49 10.55
N ALA A 233 6.25 -3.73 10.67
CA ALA A 233 5.61 -4.19 11.91
C ALA A 233 6.20 -5.51 12.43
N VAL A 234 6.69 -6.34 11.51
CA VAL A 234 7.33 -7.62 11.80
C VAL A 234 8.84 -7.49 12.00
N ARG A 235 9.48 -6.46 11.46
CA ARG A 235 10.92 -6.21 11.66
C ARG A 235 11.23 -5.64 13.05
N ASP A 236 10.28 -4.92 13.64
CA ASP A 236 10.31 -4.47 15.02
C ASP A 236 10.03 -5.61 16.05
N TYR A 237 10.07 -6.88 15.60
CA TYR A 237 9.93 -8.12 16.40
C TYR A 237 11.11 -8.34 17.35
#